data_AF-A0A7K2M4A4-F1
#
_entry.id   AF-A0A7K2M4A4-F1
#
_cell.length_a   1.000
_cell.length_b   1.000
_cell.length_c   1.000
_cell.angle_alpha   90.00
_cell.angle_beta   90.00
_cell.angle_gamma   90.00
#
_symmetry.space_group_name_H-M   'P 1'
#
loop_
_entity.id
_entity.type
_entity.pdbx_description
1 polymer ?
#
loop_
_entity_poly.entity_id
_entity_poly.type
_entity_poly.pdbx_seq_one_letter_code
_entity_poly.pdbx_strand_id
1 'polypeptide(L)'
;AISTGAFALAATGLLDGRRATTHWHYSAALAAKHPLVEVDENVLFVDEGSVLTSAGAASGIDLCLHILRGDLGVAASNHAARRLVAAPYRSGGQAQYVPRSVPEPLGERFAATREWALHRLGEPLTLDVLARHAAVSPRTFSRRFVEDTGYTPMQWVMRARIDLARELLERSERSVEQIAADVGLGTGANLRLHFQRILGTTPSEYRRTFARGE
;
A
#
# COMPACT_ATOMS: atom_id res chain seq x y z
N ALA A 1 16.29 5.25 0.51
CA ALA A 1 16.73 6.28 -0.44
C ALA A 1 15.54 6.83 -1.22
N ILE A 2 15.52 8.14 -1.50
CA ILE A 2 14.40 8.81 -2.19
C ILE A 2 14.86 9.28 -3.57
N SER A 3 14.06 9.02 -4.61
CA SER A 3 14.31 9.44 -6.00
C SER A 3 15.69 8.98 -6.48
N THR A 4 16.47 9.88 -7.07
CA THR A 4 17.85 9.63 -7.54
C THR A 4 18.84 9.29 -6.43
N GLY A 5 18.47 9.44 -5.15
CA GLY A 5 19.25 8.90 -4.04
C GLY A 5 19.48 7.38 -4.15
N ALA A 6 18.64 6.67 -4.90
CA ALA A 6 18.85 5.25 -5.21
C ALA A 6 20.19 4.97 -5.91
N PHE A 7 20.72 5.89 -6.72
CA PHE A 7 22.03 5.72 -7.37
C PHE A 7 23.18 5.70 -6.37
N ALA A 8 23.15 6.60 -5.39
CA ALA A 8 24.16 6.63 -4.34
C ALA A 8 24.12 5.34 -3.51
N LEU A 9 22.92 4.84 -3.22
CA LEU A 9 22.75 3.58 -2.51
C LEU A 9 23.21 2.37 -3.34
N ALA A 10 22.88 2.34 -4.64
CA ALA A 10 23.34 1.30 -5.56
C ALA A 10 24.87 1.26 -5.68
N ALA A 11 25.53 2.42 -5.69
CA ALA A 11 26.98 2.51 -5.74
C ALA A 11 27.70 1.89 -4.53
N THR A 12 26.99 1.65 -3.42
CA THR A 12 27.55 0.95 -2.25
C THR A 12 27.46 -0.58 -2.34
N GLY A 13 26.76 -1.12 -3.35
CA GLY A 13 26.47 -2.56 -3.46
C GLY A 13 25.30 -3.04 -2.58
N LEU A 14 24.71 -2.16 -1.74
CA LEU A 14 23.60 -2.53 -0.85
C LEU A 14 22.30 -2.92 -1.59
N LEU A 15 22.18 -2.61 -2.88
CA LEU A 15 21.04 -2.96 -3.72
C LEU A 15 21.29 -4.17 -4.62
N ASP A 16 22.49 -4.76 -4.60
CA ASP A 16 22.83 -5.86 -5.50
C ASP A 16 21.96 -7.10 -5.19
N GLY A 17 21.30 -7.62 -6.23
CA GLY A 17 20.38 -8.76 -6.14
C GLY A 17 19.03 -8.44 -5.49
N ARG A 18 18.69 -7.17 -5.26
CA ARG A 18 17.45 -6.74 -4.61
C ARG A 18 16.57 -5.91 -5.54
N ARG A 19 15.27 -5.85 -5.25
CA ARG A 19 14.38 -4.91 -5.93
C ARG A 19 14.60 -3.50 -5.42
N ALA A 20 14.54 -2.53 -6.32
CA ALA A 20 14.61 -1.11 -5.97
C ALA A 20 13.80 -0.29 -6.95
N THR A 21 13.40 0.92 -6.53
CA THR A 21 12.81 1.90 -7.42
C THR A 21 13.54 3.23 -7.34
N THR A 22 13.39 4.04 -8.38
CA THR A 22 13.83 5.42 -8.45
C THR A 22 12.81 6.20 -9.29
N HIS A 23 13.01 7.49 -9.48
CA HIS A 23 12.11 8.29 -10.29
C HIS A 23 12.06 7.73 -11.72
N TRP A 24 10.85 7.57 -12.27
CA TRP A 24 10.61 6.93 -13.57
C TRP A 24 11.53 7.45 -14.69
N HIS A 25 11.83 8.76 -14.69
CA HIS A 25 12.72 9.37 -15.69
C HIS A 25 14.14 8.79 -15.67
N TYR A 26 14.58 8.23 -14.53
CA TYR A 26 15.93 7.71 -14.31
C TYR A 26 15.95 6.18 -14.09
N SER A 27 14.82 5.47 -14.22
CA SER A 27 14.76 4.01 -14.01
C SER A 27 15.71 3.26 -14.93
N ALA A 28 15.64 3.53 -16.24
CA ALA A 28 16.50 2.92 -17.24
C ALA A 28 17.99 3.25 -17.02
N ALA A 29 18.29 4.47 -16.60
CA ALA A 29 19.66 4.89 -16.30
C ALA A 29 20.22 4.16 -15.06
N LEU A 30 19.40 3.94 -14.03
CA LEU A 30 19.79 3.18 -12.85
C LEU A 30 20.07 1.73 -13.21
N ALA A 31 19.16 1.09 -13.96
CA ALA A 31 19.30 -0.30 -14.39
C ALA A 31 20.55 -0.52 -15.27
N ALA A 32 20.81 0.39 -16.20
CA ALA A 32 21.99 0.31 -17.07
C ALA A 32 23.31 0.47 -16.28
N LYS A 33 23.33 1.34 -15.27
CA LYS A 33 24.54 1.62 -14.47
C LYS A 33 24.79 0.56 -13.39
N HIS A 34 23.75 -0.06 -12.87
CA HIS A 34 23.81 -1.04 -11.78
C HIS A 34 23.00 -2.29 -12.15
N PRO A 35 23.54 -3.16 -13.04
CA PRO A 35 22.79 -4.28 -13.63
C PRO A 35 22.41 -5.39 -12.65
N LEU A 36 23.00 -5.41 -11.45
CA LEU A 36 22.63 -6.36 -10.39
C LEU A 36 21.38 -5.92 -9.61
N VAL A 37 20.89 -4.70 -9.81
CA VAL A 37 19.68 -4.19 -9.14
C VAL A 37 18.46 -4.51 -10.00
N GLU A 38 17.44 -5.13 -9.40
CA GLU A 38 16.15 -5.34 -10.06
C GLU A 38 15.31 -4.05 -9.98
N VAL A 39 15.47 -3.17 -10.96
CA VAL A 39 14.79 -1.87 -10.97
C VAL A 39 13.33 -2.02 -11.37
N ASP A 40 12.42 -1.69 -10.45
CA ASP A 40 10.97 -1.63 -10.66
C ASP A 40 10.51 -0.18 -10.78
N GLU A 41 10.14 0.24 -11.99
CA GLU A 41 9.64 1.61 -12.25
C GLU A 41 8.15 1.78 -11.97
N ASN A 42 7.42 0.70 -11.73
CA ASN A 42 5.95 0.71 -11.63
C ASN A 42 5.45 0.73 -10.18
N VAL A 43 6.28 1.21 -9.26
CA VAL A 43 5.99 1.26 -7.82
C VAL A 43 6.37 2.62 -7.23
N LEU A 44 5.64 3.06 -6.21
CA LEU A 44 5.94 4.29 -5.47
C LEU A 44 7.15 4.10 -4.56
N PHE A 45 7.23 2.93 -3.93
CA PHE A 45 8.35 2.53 -3.10
C PHE A 45 8.50 1.02 -3.07
N VAL A 46 9.73 0.58 -2.82
CA VAL A 46 10.11 -0.81 -2.58
C VAL A 46 10.64 -0.93 -1.15
N ASP A 47 10.22 -1.98 -0.47
CA ASP A 47 10.70 -2.38 0.84
C ASP A 47 11.37 -3.77 0.75
N GLU A 48 12.69 -3.80 0.96
CA GLU A 48 13.53 -5.00 1.03
C GLU A 48 14.02 -5.24 2.47
N GLY A 49 13.21 -4.82 3.46
CA GLY A 49 13.47 -4.94 4.89
C GLY A 49 14.53 -3.95 5.37
N SER A 50 15.81 -4.28 5.17
CA SER A 50 16.93 -3.44 5.64
C SER A 50 17.19 -2.23 4.73
N VAL A 51 16.62 -2.25 3.51
CA VAL A 51 16.81 -1.19 2.52
C VAL A 51 15.48 -0.88 1.88
N LEU A 52 15.13 0.41 1.84
CA LEU A 52 13.91 0.89 1.23
C LEU A 52 14.23 1.98 0.21
N THR A 53 13.53 1.99 -0.92
CA THR A 53 13.69 2.97 -1.98
C THR A 53 12.35 3.55 -2.42
N SER A 54 12.30 4.83 -2.80
CA SER A 54 11.09 5.45 -3.32
C SER A 54 11.32 6.21 -4.63
N ALA A 55 10.29 6.24 -5.45
CA ALA A 55 10.29 6.88 -6.76
C ALA A 55 10.56 8.39 -6.76
N GLY A 56 10.03 9.15 -5.81
CA GLY A 56 10.07 10.61 -5.87
C GLY A 56 9.78 11.26 -4.52
N ALA A 57 9.73 12.59 -4.48
CA ALA A 57 9.50 13.32 -3.24
C ALA A 57 8.15 12.94 -2.59
N ALA A 58 7.07 12.91 -3.37
CA ALA A 58 5.75 12.51 -2.89
C ALA A 58 5.72 11.06 -2.39
N SER A 59 6.34 10.12 -3.12
CA SER A 59 6.43 8.74 -2.64
C SER A 59 7.47 8.53 -1.53
N GLY A 60 8.36 9.49 -1.31
CA GLY A 60 9.16 9.58 -0.10
C GLY A 60 8.29 9.78 1.14
N ILE A 61 7.23 10.58 1.04
CA ILE A 61 6.23 10.70 2.13
C ILE A 61 5.53 9.35 2.32
N ASP A 62 5.08 8.72 1.24
CA ASP A 62 4.45 7.39 1.29
C ASP A 62 5.37 6.35 1.97
N LEU A 63 6.68 6.37 1.66
CA LEU A 63 7.67 5.50 2.26
C LEU A 63 7.89 5.79 3.76
N CYS A 64 7.97 7.06 4.15
CA CYS A 64 8.07 7.44 5.56
C CYS A 64 6.83 7.00 6.35
N LEU A 65 5.63 7.17 5.78
CA LEU A 65 4.38 6.73 6.42
C LEU A 65 4.31 5.19 6.53
N HIS A 66 4.88 4.47 5.55
CA HIS A 66 5.04 3.01 5.61
C HIS A 66 5.97 2.57 6.74
N ILE A 67 7.12 3.24 6.91
CA ILE A 67 8.05 2.98 8.02
C ILE A 67 7.36 3.23 9.37
N LEU A 68 6.73 4.41 9.54
CA LEU A 68 5.99 4.73 10.77
C LEU A 68 4.90 3.69 11.07
N ARG A 69 4.24 3.16 10.04
CA ARG A 69 3.22 2.12 10.18
C ARG A 69 3.82 0.79 10.67
N GLY A 70 5.05 0.46 10.26
CA GLY A 70 5.76 -0.72 10.75
C GLY A 70 6.19 -0.55 12.21
N ASP A 71 6.81 0.58 12.51
CA ASP A 71 7.49 0.81 13.79
C ASP A 71 6.55 1.26 14.91
N LEU A 72 5.56 2.12 14.59
CA LEU A 72 4.70 2.79 15.56
C LEU A 72 3.20 2.48 15.40
N GLY A 73 2.83 1.66 14.42
CA GLY A 73 1.43 1.27 14.16
C GLY A 73 0.67 2.22 13.21
N VAL A 74 -0.56 1.82 12.86
CA VAL A 74 -1.38 2.49 11.83
C VAL A 74 -1.92 3.83 12.33
N ALA A 75 -2.32 3.93 13.60
CA ALA A 75 -2.88 5.14 14.18
C ALA A 75 -1.85 6.29 14.19
N ALA A 76 -0.60 6.02 14.57
CA ALA A 76 0.49 6.98 14.54
C ALA A 76 0.80 7.44 13.11
N SER A 77 0.91 6.49 12.16
CA SER A 77 1.09 6.81 10.74
C SER A 77 -0.06 7.65 10.18
N ASN A 78 -1.32 7.30 10.47
CA ASN A 78 -2.50 8.08 10.05
C ASN A 78 -2.54 9.48 10.69
N HIS A 79 -2.08 9.62 11.94
CA HIS A 79 -1.93 10.93 12.58
C HIS A 79 -0.89 11.79 11.87
N ALA A 80 0.28 11.23 11.55
CA ALA A 80 1.33 11.91 10.81
C ALA A 80 0.85 12.32 9.41
N ALA A 81 0.16 11.43 8.68
CA ALA A 81 -0.39 11.72 7.36
C ALA A 81 -1.35 12.92 7.36
N ARG A 82 -2.24 13.01 8.36
CA ARG A 82 -3.16 14.15 8.52
C ARG A 82 -2.42 15.47 8.75
N ARG A 83 -1.37 15.47 9.58
CA ARG A 83 -0.55 16.67 9.82
C ARG A 83 0.22 17.13 8.58
N LEU A 84 0.60 16.18 7.72
CA LEU A 84 1.28 16.45 6.45
C LEU A 84 0.31 16.81 5.31
N VAL A 85 -1.01 16.76 5.54
CA VAL A 85 -2.04 16.90 4.49
C VAL A 85 -1.79 15.91 3.34
N ALA A 86 -1.37 14.70 3.69
CA ALA A 86 -1.09 13.62 2.76
C ALA A 86 -2.20 12.55 2.82
N ALA A 87 -2.38 11.82 1.72
CA ALA A 87 -3.26 10.66 1.71
C ALA A 87 -2.78 9.64 2.77
N PRO A 88 -3.67 9.11 3.64
CA PRO A 88 -3.27 8.20 4.71
C PRO A 88 -2.79 6.84 4.18
N TYR A 89 -3.19 6.48 2.95
CA TYR A 89 -2.80 5.22 2.34
C TYR A 89 -2.59 5.34 0.83
N ARG A 90 -1.35 5.17 0.41
CA ARG A 90 -0.98 4.76 -0.94
C ARG A 90 -0.16 3.48 -0.83
N SER A 91 -0.60 2.42 -1.50
CA SER A 91 0.11 1.16 -1.47
C SER A 91 1.44 1.31 -2.21
N GLY A 92 2.54 0.76 -1.69
CA GLY A 92 3.85 0.84 -2.34
C GLY A 92 3.86 0.35 -3.79
N GLY A 93 3.03 -0.66 -4.08
CA GLY A 93 2.82 -1.19 -5.43
C GLY A 93 2.12 -0.25 -6.43
N GLN A 94 1.65 0.92 -5.99
CA GLN A 94 1.00 1.87 -6.88
C GLN A 94 1.99 2.39 -7.93
N ALA A 95 1.56 2.49 -9.19
CA ALA A 95 2.40 3.01 -10.25
C ALA A 95 2.76 4.49 -10.01
N GLN A 96 3.95 4.87 -10.48
CA GLN A 96 4.36 6.27 -10.51
C GLN A 96 3.48 7.08 -11.47
N TYR A 97 3.45 8.40 -11.27
CA TYR A 97 2.93 9.32 -12.29
C TYR A 97 3.94 9.41 -13.44
N VAL A 98 3.99 8.37 -14.25
CA VAL A 98 4.67 8.39 -15.55
C VAL A 98 3.78 9.23 -16.49
N PRO A 99 4.32 10.24 -17.20
CA PRO A 99 3.56 10.99 -18.20
C PRO A 99 3.02 10.03 -19.27
N ARG A 100 1.79 9.55 -19.07
CA ARG A 100 0.99 8.97 -20.14
C ARG A 100 0.59 10.16 -21.02
N SER A 101 0.70 10.00 -22.33
CA SER A 101 0.57 11.10 -23.30
C SER A 101 -0.79 11.82 -23.29
N VAL A 102 -1.76 11.39 -22.47
CA VAL A 102 -3.05 12.04 -22.23
C VAL A 102 -3.50 11.72 -20.79
N PRO A 103 -4.08 12.67 -20.02
CA PRO A 103 -4.82 12.35 -18.80
C PRO A 103 -5.98 11.42 -19.15
N GLU A 104 -5.94 10.15 -18.73
CA GLU A 104 -7.05 9.21 -18.94
C GLU A 104 -8.17 9.53 -17.94
N PRO A 105 -9.40 9.87 -18.37
CA PRO A 105 -10.55 10.08 -17.49
C PRO A 105 -10.87 8.88 -16.57
N LEU A 106 -10.31 7.71 -16.89
CA LEU A 106 -10.45 6.49 -16.11
C LEU A 106 -9.59 6.50 -14.83
N GLY A 107 -8.44 7.18 -14.81
CA GLY A 107 -7.56 7.24 -13.63
C GLY A 107 -8.24 7.89 -12.43
N GLU A 108 -8.93 9.02 -12.64
CA GLU A 108 -9.71 9.71 -11.61
C GLU A 108 -10.89 8.86 -11.13
N ARG A 109 -11.61 8.18 -12.05
CA ARG A 109 -12.71 7.28 -11.68
C ARG A 109 -12.25 6.11 -10.81
N PHE A 110 -11.07 5.56 -11.10
CA PHE A 110 -10.50 4.47 -10.33
C PHE A 110 -10.01 4.96 -8.96
N ALA A 111 -9.45 6.16 -8.88
CA ALA A 111 -9.13 6.80 -7.61
C ALA A 111 -10.37 7.02 -6.74
N ALA A 112 -11.43 7.62 -7.31
CA ALA A 112 -12.71 7.81 -6.63
C ALA A 112 -13.34 6.48 -6.19
N THR A 113 -13.20 5.42 -6.98
CA THR A 113 -13.71 4.08 -6.62
C THR A 113 -12.95 3.45 -5.46
N ARG A 114 -11.62 3.64 -5.39
CA ARG A 114 -10.82 3.23 -4.24
C ARG A 114 -11.24 3.98 -2.99
N GLU A 115 -11.35 5.29 -3.06
CA GLU A 115 -11.83 6.12 -1.95
C GLU A 115 -13.23 5.71 -1.48
N TRP A 116 -14.16 5.50 -2.41
CA TRP A 116 -15.51 5.02 -2.11
C TRP A 116 -15.50 3.67 -1.38
N ALA A 117 -14.62 2.75 -1.80
CA ALA A 117 -14.46 1.43 -1.19
C ALA A 117 -13.86 1.48 0.22
N LEU A 118 -12.92 2.40 0.49
CA LEU A 118 -12.33 2.58 1.82
C LEU A 118 -13.38 2.92 2.89
N HIS A 119 -14.44 3.62 2.51
CA HIS A 119 -15.56 3.95 3.40
C HIS A 119 -16.56 2.80 3.59
N ARG A 120 -16.37 1.66 2.90
CA ARG A 120 -17.32 0.54 2.83
C ARG A 120 -16.65 -0.83 3.01
N LEU A 121 -15.50 -0.86 3.69
CA LEU A 121 -14.73 -2.09 3.83
C LEU A 121 -15.50 -3.21 4.57
N GLY A 122 -16.44 -2.84 5.45
CA GLY A 122 -17.36 -3.77 6.12
C GLY A 122 -18.43 -4.40 5.23
N GLU A 123 -18.66 -3.85 4.03
CA GLU A 123 -19.68 -4.32 3.09
C GLU A 123 -19.15 -5.43 2.17
N PRO A 124 -20.02 -6.24 1.52
CA PRO A 124 -19.62 -7.25 0.55
C PRO A 124 -19.13 -6.62 -0.77
N LEU A 125 -17.91 -6.10 -0.77
CA LEU A 125 -17.24 -5.57 -1.96
C LEU A 125 -16.76 -6.71 -2.85
N THR A 126 -17.38 -6.86 -4.03
CA THR A 126 -16.96 -7.80 -5.09
C THR A 126 -16.32 -7.05 -6.26
N LEU A 127 -15.64 -7.78 -7.15
CA LEU A 127 -15.11 -7.21 -8.40
C LEU A 127 -16.22 -6.53 -9.22
N ASP A 128 -17.39 -7.15 -9.32
CA ASP A 128 -18.54 -6.59 -10.05
C ASP A 128 -19.06 -5.30 -9.42
N VAL A 129 -19.09 -5.21 -8.09
CA VAL A 129 -19.50 -3.99 -7.38
C VAL A 129 -18.52 -2.85 -7.67
N LEU A 130 -17.22 -3.11 -7.57
CA LEU A 130 -16.18 -2.12 -7.83
C LEU A 130 -16.19 -1.66 -9.30
N ALA A 131 -16.29 -2.61 -10.24
CA ALA A 131 -16.33 -2.30 -11.67
C ALA A 131 -17.57 -1.50 -12.06
N ARG A 132 -18.73 -1.83 -11.46
CA ARG A 132 -19.98 -1.08 -11.65
C ARG A 132 -19.87 0.35 -11.13
N HIS A 133 -19.28 0.57 -9.95
CA HIS A 133 -19.04 1.91 -9.43
C HIS A 133 -18.13 2.74 -10.35
N ALA A 134 -17.09 2.11 -10.92
CA ALA A 134 -16.19 2.74 -11.88
C ALA A 134 -16.79 2.90 -13.30
N ALA A 135 -18.02 2.43 -13.54
CA ALA A 135 -18.71 2.43 -14.83
C ALA A 135 -17.92 1.74 -15.95
N VAL A 136 -17.29 0.59 -15.65
CA VAL A 136 -16.52 -0.22 -16.61
C VAL A 136 -16.80 -1.71 -16.44
N SER A 137 -16.36 -2.54 -17.39
CA SER A 137 -16.44 -4.00 -17.25
C SER A 137 -15.49 -4.52 -16.14
N PRO A 138 -15.78 -5.67 -15.50
CA PRO A 138 -14.89 -6.33 -14.55
C PRO A 138 -13.48 -6.61 -15.10
N ARG A 139 -13.40 -6.97 -16.39
CA ARG A 139 -12.12 -7.21 -17.09
C ARG A 139 -11.30 -5.93 -17.20
N THR A 140 -11.92 -4.83 -17.65
CA THR A 140 -11.26 -3.52 -17.77
C THR A 140 -10.82 -3.02 -16.40
N PHE A 141 -11.69 -3.15 -15.39
CA PHE A 141 -11.39 -2.77 -14.03
C PHE A 141 -10.19 -3.53 -13.48
N SER A 142 -10.22 -4.87 -13.51
CA SER A 142 -9.13 -5.69 -12.99
C SER A 142 -7.78 -5.34 -13.61
N ARG A 143 -7.72 -5.23 -14.95
CA ARG A 143 -6.48 -4.89 -15.66
C ARG A 143 -5.95 -3.50 -15.26
N ARG A 144 -6.76 -2.45 -15.38
CA ARG A 144 -6.30 -1.09 -15.05
C ARG A 144 -5.98 -0.95 -13.55
N PHE A 145 -6.71 -1.65 -12.69
CA PHE A 145 -6.47 -1.58 -11.26
C PHE A 145 -5.11 -2.18 -10.89
N VAL A 146 -4.71 -3.29 -11.52
CA VAL A 146 -3.36 -3.87 -11.34
C VAL A 146 -2.30 -2.92 -11.88
N GLU A 147 -2.49 -2.36 -13.07
CA GLU A 147 -1.53 -1.41 -13.66
C GLU A 147 -1.37 -0.13 -12.83
N ASP A 148 -2.42 0.30 -12.13
CA ASP A 148 -2.36 1.51 -11.30
C ASP A 148 -1.90 1.22 -9.86
N THR A 149 -2.22 0.05 -9.27
CA THR A 149 -1.99 -0.23 -7.83
C THR A 149 -0.97 -1.32 -7.53
N GLY A 150 -0.56 -2.08 -8.55
CA GLY A 150 0.29 -3.27 -8.40
C GLY A 150 -0.41 -4.49 -7.79
N TYR A 151 -1.70 -4.38 -7.46
CA TYR A 151 -2.49 -5.45 -6.83
C TYR A 151 -3.76 -5.73 -7.62
N THR A 152 -4.25 -6.98 -7.55
CA THR A 152 -5.62 -7.24 -8.01
C THR A 152 -6.62 -6.52 -7.10
N PRO A 153 -7.80 -6.13 -7.61
CA PRO A 153 -8.81 -5.42 -6.80
C PRO A 153 -9.11 -6.09 -5.45
N MET A 154 -9.25 -7.41 -5.44
CA MET A 154 -9.58 -8.15 -4.21
C MET A 154 -8.39 -8.27 -3.25
N GLN A 155 -7.16 -8.33 -3.75
CA GLN A 155 -5.97 -8.24 -2.88
C GLN A 155 -5.87 -6.86 -2.23
N TRP A 156 -6.18 -5.81 -2.98
CA TRP A 156 -6.17 -4.44 -2.45
C TRP A 156 -7.24 -4.25 -1.37
N VAL A 157 -8.49 -4.69 -1.61
CA VAL A 157 -9.56 -4.64 -0.59
C VAL A 157 -9.16 -5.41 0.66
N MET A 158 -8.57 -6.61 0.50
CA MET A 158 -8.12 -7.41 1.64
C MET A 158 -7.06 -6.67 2.47
N ARG A 159 -6.08 -6.03 1.84
CA ARG A 159 -5.07 -5.22 2.54
C ARG A 159 -5.70 -4.04 3.27
N ALA A 160 -6.61 -3.31 2.62
CA ALA A 160 -7.33 -2.21 3.26
C ALA A 160 -8.15 -2.65 4.49
N ARG A 161 -8.81 -3.83 4.43
CA ARG A 161 -9.52 -4.42 5.57
C ARG A 161 -8.58 -4.77 6.73
N ILE A 162 -7.40 -5.30 6.42
CA ILE A 162 -6.38 -5.57 7.44
C ILE A 162 -5.88 -4.27 8.07
N ASP A 163 -5.65 -3.22 7.28
CA ASP A 163 -5.23 -1.92 7.81
C ASP A 163 -6.30 -1.30 8.72
N LEU A 164 -7.59 -1.40 8.35
CA LEU A 164 -8.69 -1.00 9.22
C LEU A 164 -8.75 -1.86 10.50
N ALA A 165 -8.51 -3.17 10.40
CA ALA A 165 -8.46 -4.05 11.56
C ALA A 165 -7.34 -3.64 12.52
N ARG A 166 -6.16 -3.29 12.01
CA ARG A 166 -5.05 -2.76 12.82
C ARG A 166 -5.46 -1.50 13.57
N GLU A 167 -6.10 -0.54 12.90
CA GLU A 167 -6.59 0.68 13.54
C GLU A 167 -7.60 0.38 14.67
N LEU A 168 -8.54 -0.53 14.43
CA LEU A 168 -9.52 -0.94 15.45
C LEU A 168 -8.86 -1.70 16.62
N LEU A 169 -7.83 -2.52 16.34
CA LEU A 169 -7.06 -3.22 17.37
C LEU A 169 -6.27 -2.25 18.26
N GLU A 170 -5.78 -1.14 17.70
CA GLU A 170 -5.01 -0.11 18.39
C GLU A 170 -5.89 0.85 19.20
N ARG A 171 -7.07 1.19 18.69
CA ARG A 171 -7.91 2.28 19.23
C ARG A 171 -9.16 1.82 19.99
N SER A 172 -9.38 0.51 20.12
CA SER A 172 -10.59 0.00 20.77
C SER A 172 -10.36 -1.33 21.49
N GLU A 173 -11.21 -1.60 22.48
CA GLU A 173 -11.23 -2.86 23.26
C GLU A 173 -12.07 -3.97 22.60
N ARG A 174 -12.53 -3.79 21.36
CA ARG A 174 -13.41 -4.75 20.66
C ARG A 174 -12.74 -6.12 20.53
N SER A 175 -13.50 -7.22 20.55
CA SER A 175 -12.91 -8.55 20.36
C SER A 175 -12.44 -8.77 18.91
N VAL A 176 -11.57 -9.76 18.69
CA VAL A 176 -11.12 -10.13 17.33
C VAL A 176 -12.31 -10.54 16.45
N GLU A 177 -13.30 -11.22 17.03
CA GLU A 177 -14.55 -11.60 16.37
C GLU A 177 -15.38 -10.38 15.94
N GLN A 178 -15.50 -9.37 16.81
CA GLN A 178 -16.22 -8.13 16.47
C GLN A 178 -15.51 -7.37 15.35
N ILE A 179 -14.19 -7.20 15.47
CA ILE A 179 -13.39 -6.50 14.46
C ILE A 179 -13.48 -7.20 13.11
N ALA A 180 -13.43 -8.54 13.09
CA ALA A 180 -13.58 -9.29 11.85
C ALA A 180 -14.91 -9.04 11.14
N ALA A 181 -16.00 -8.89 11.90
CA ALA A 181 -17.31 -8.53 11.35
C ALA A 181 -17.30 -7.08 10.82
N ASP A 182 -16.76 -6.12 11.58
CA ASP A 182 -16.72 -4.70 11.21
C ASP A 182 -15.94 -4.43 9.91
N VAL A 183 -14.83 -5.16 9.71
CA VAL A 183 -13.98 -5.00 8.52
C VAL A 183 -14.39 -5.91 7.37
N GLY A 184 -15.52 -6.62 7.46
CA GLY A 184 -16.07 -7.41 6.37
C GLY A 184 -15.34 -8.75 6.12
N LEU A 185 -14.61 -9.28 7.10
CA LEU A 185 -13.99 -10.61 7.06
C LEU A 185 -14.87 -11.72 7.68
N GLY A 186 -15.94 -11.31 8.36
CA GLY A 186 -17.00 -12.17 8.88
C GLY A 186 -16.63 -12.89 10.17
N THR A 187 -15.49 -13.58 10.21
CA THR A 187 -15.08 -14.39 11.37
C THR A 187 -13.67 -14.07 11.85
N GLY A 188 -13.45 -14.22 13.17
CA GLY A 188 -12.12 -14.06 13.77
C GLY A 188 -11.08 -15.02 13.19
N ALA A 189 -11.49 -16.20 12.70
CA ALA A 189 -10.62 -17.13 12.00
C ALA A 189 -10.11 -16.57 10.67
N ASN A 190 -10.99 -15.98 9.84
CA ASN A 190 -10.60 -15.32 8.60
C ASN A 190 -9.68 -14.13 8.85
N LEU A 191 -9.98 -13.32 9.87
CA LEU A 191 -9.12 -12.22 10.27
C LEU A 191 -7.72 -12.73 10.65
N ARG A 192 -7.61 -13.72 11.54
CA ARG A 192 -6.33 -14.32 11.93
C ARG A 192 -5.54 -14.85 10.72
N LEU A 193 -6.20 -15.56 9.81
CA LEU A 193 -5.57 -16.11 8.60
C LEU A 193 -4.96 -15.02 7.73
N HIS A 194 -5.73 -13.98 7.41
CA HIS A 194 -5.28 -12.90 6.53
C HIS A 194 -4.27 -11.98 7.21
N PHE A 195 -4.43 -11.73 8.52
CA PHE A 195 -3.49 -10.95 9.31
C PHE A 195 -2.12 -11.61 9.33
N GLN A 196 -2.06 -12.92 9.62
CA GLN A 196 -0.81 -13.68 9.60
C GLN A 196 -0.16 -13.68 8.21
N ARG A 197 -0.97 -13.90 7.16
CA ARG A 197 -0.45 -13.94 5.79
C ARG A 197 0.11 -12.58 5.32
N ILE A 198 -0.49 -11.47 5.73
CA ILE A 198 -0.14 -10.13 5.24
C ILE A 198 0.91 -9.46 6.13
N LEU A 199 0.88 -9.69 7.44
CA LEU A 199 1.70 -8.98 8.44
C LEU A 199 2.66 -9.89 9.21
N GLY A 200 2.56 -11.21 9.06
CA GLY A 200 3.44 -12.16 9.75
C GLY A 200 3.19 -12.32 11.24
N THR A 201 2.09 -11.77 11.78
CA THR A 201 1.73 -11.82 13.21
C THR A 201 0.23 -12.07 13.41
N THR A 202 -0.19 -12.31 14.66
CA THR A 202 -1.60 -12.46 15.02
C THR A 202 -2.24 -11.12 15.46
N PRO A 203 -3.56 -10.94 15.32
CA PRO A 203 -4.27 -9.76 15.84
C PRO A 203 -4.02 -9.50 17.33
N SER A 204 -3.93 -10.56 18.14
CA SER A 204 -3.72 -10.46 19.58
C SER A 204 -2.28 -10.04 19.94
N GLU A 205 -1.27 -10.56 19.23
CA GLU A 205 0.11 -10.08 19.36
C GLU A 205 0.23 -8.63 18.93
N TYR A 206 -0.34 -8.29 17.78
CA TYR A 206 -0.37 -6.93 17.28
C TYR A 206 -0.98 -5.95 18.28
N ARG A 207 -2.14 -6.29 18.85
CA ARG A 207 -2.77 -5.48 19.92
C ARG A 207 -1.83 -5.30 21.12
N ARG A 208 -1.19 -6.37 21.61
CA ARG A 208 -0.27 -6.26 22.74
C ARG A 208 0.88 -5.30 22.45
N THR A 209 1.38 -5.29 21.23
CA THR A 209 2.47 -4.41 20.81
C THR A 209 2.03 -2.94 20.72
N PHE A 210 0.84 -2.67 20.18
CA PHE A 210 0.45 -1.30 19.77
C PHE A 210 -0.69 -0.66 20.56
N ALA A 211 -1.44 -1.39 21.40
CA ALA A 211 -2.56 -0.82 22.17
C ALA A 211 -2.15 0.05 23.37
N ARG A 212 -0.84 0.25 23.59
CA ARG A 212 -0.28 1.03 24.72
C ARG A 212 0.58 2.23 24.30
N GLY A 213 0.42 2.72 23.07
CA GLY A 213 1.07 3.96 22.64
C GLY A 213 0.25 5.19 23.05
N GLU A 214 0.39 5.63 24.30
CA GLU A 214 0.20 7.05 24.68
C GLU A 214 1.49 7.84 24.41
#